data_AF-A0A662IVM8-F1
#
_entry.id   AF-A0A662IVM8-F1
#
_cell.length_a   1.000
_cell.length_b   1.000
_cell.length_c   1.000
_cell.angle_alpha   90.00
_cell.angle_beta   90.00
_cell.angle_gamma   90.00
#
_symmetry.space_group_name_H-M   'P 1'
#
loop_
_entity.id
_entity.type
_entity.pdbx_description
1 polymer ?
#
loop_
_entity_poly.entity_id
_entity_poly.type
_entity_poly.pdbx_seq_one_letter_code
_entity_poly.pdbx_strand_id
1 'polypeptide(L)'
;VLDWLIRIARLYEVVVVVTTPVMEVPVAFASSTDRIRPVGGTTLAHATTHRFLLTTRSEKGLLKGCITVVDSPTLPHGASASYVISDGGVEDA
;
A
#
# COMPACT_ATOMS: atom_id res chain seq x y z
N VAL A 1 8.18 -6.57 -17.01
CA VAL A 1 8.00 -7.53 -15.88
C VAL A 1 6.60 -7.46 -15.30
N LEU A 2 6.04 -6.28 -14.98
CA LEU A 2 4.67 -6.18 -14.47
C LEU A 2 3.60 -6.80 -15.39
N ASP A 3 3.70 -6.60 -16.70
CA ASP A 3 2.80 -7.24 -17.68
C ASP A 3 2.76 -8.77 -17.56
N TRP A 4 3.90 -9.39 -17.24
CA TRP A 4 3.96 -10.85 -17.06
C TRP A 4 3.21 -11.28 -15.80
N LEU A 5 3.31 -10.51 -14.72
CA LEU A 5 2.57 -10.76 -13.48
C LEU A 5 1.05 -10.65 -13.70
N ILE A 6 0.61 -9.63 -14.47
CA ILE A 6 -0.81 -9.46 -14.83
C ILE A 6 -1.30 -10.64 -15.67
N ARG A 7 -0.49 -11.12 -16.61
CA ARG A 7 -0.83 -12.30 -17.42
C ARG A 7 -0.98 -13.55 -16.56
N ILE A 8 -0.07 -13.79 -15.61
CA ILE A 8 -0.15 -14.93 -14.69
C ILE A 8 -1.40 -14.81 -13.81
N ALA A 9 -1.67 -13.64 -13.24
CA ALA A 9 -2.86 -13.38 -12.43
C ALA A 9 -4.15 -13.73 -13.16
N ARG A 10 -4.25 -13.34 -14.45
CA ARG A 10 -5.42 -13.62 -15.29
C ARG A 10 -5.50 -15.07 -15.74
N LEU A 11 -4.37 -15.69 -16.09
CA LEU A 11 -4.34 -17.05 -16.63
C LEU A 11 -4.68 -18.10 -15.57
N TYR A 12 -4.22 -17.89 -14.34
CA TYR A 12 -4.40 -18.84 -13.23
C TYR A 12 -5.41 -18.36 -12.18
N GLU A 13 -6.08 -17.23 -12.42
CA GLU A 13 -7.04 -16.63 -11.49
C GLU A 13 -6.48 -16.43 -10.07
N VAL A 14 -5.21 -16.03 -9.98
CA VAL A 14 -4.51 -15.79 -8.71
C VAL A 14 -4.39 -14.31 -8.39
N VAL A 15 -4.35 -13.99 -7.10
CA VAL A 15 -4.06 -12.64 -6.62
C VAL A 15 -2.55 -12.43 -6.56
N VAL A 16 -2.06 -11.36 -7.20
CA VAL A 16 -0.66 -10.96 -7.14
C VAL A 16 -0.54 -9.71 -6.27
N VAL A 17 0.21 -9.83 -5.17
CA VAL A 17 0.52 -8.72 -4.27
C VAL A 17 1.98 -8.33 -4.47
N VAL A 18 2.24 -7.04 -4.64
CA VAL A 18 3.59 -6.49 -4.81
C VAL A 18 3.81 -5.41 -3.77
N THR A 19 4.94 -5.48 -3.07
CA THR A 19 5.37 -4.45 -2.12
C THR A 19 6.47 -3.61 -2.74
N THR A 20 6.30 -2.29 -2.71
CA THR A 20 7.37 -1.36 -3.10
C THR A 20 7.70 -0.43 -1.94
N PRO A 21 8.99 -0.09 -1.75
CA PRO A 21 9.36 0.87 -0.73
C PRO A 21 8.82 2.25 -1.09
N VAL A 22 8.66 3.09 -0.07
CA VAL A 22 8.32 4.50 -0.22
C VAL A 22 9.56 5.36 0.01
N MET A 23 9.57 6.54 -0.63
CA MET A 23 10.59 7.56 -0.44
C MET A 23 9.93 8.86 0.03
N GLU A 24 10.56 9.53 0.97
CA GLU A 24 10.15 10.86 1.38
C GLU A 24 10.70 11.90 0.40
N VAL A 25 9.82 12.73 -0.16
CA VAL A 25 10.19 13.86 -1.02
C VAL A 25 10.10 15.14 -0.20
N PRO A 26 11.21 15.87 0.00
CA PRO A 26 11.21 17.11 0.76
C PRO A 26 10.59 18.23 -0.08
N VAL A 27 9.26 18.34 -0.05
CA VAL A 27 8.50 19.43 -0.66
C VAL A 27 8.03 20.40 0.42
N ALA A 28 8.40 21.68 0.27
CA ALA A 28 7.91 22.74 1.14
C ALA A 28 6.37 22.83 1.04
N PHE A 29 5.69 22.92 2.19
CA PHE A 29 4.22 23.03 2.32
C PHE A 29 3.38 21.79 1.92
N ALA A 30 3.98 20.61 1.73
CA ALA A 30 3.22 19.39 1.48
C ALA A 30 2.63 18.77 2.75
N SER A 31 1.42 18.21 2.65
CA SER A 31 0.81 17.38 3.71
C SER A 31 1.70 16.15 4.02
N SER A 32 1.57 15.55 5.21
CA SER A 32 2.37 14.35 5.56
C SER A 32 2.18 13.19 4.58
N THR A 33 1.01 13.12 3.94
CA THR A 33 0.68 12.10 2.92
C THR A 33 1.28 12.43 1.55
N ASP A 34 1.38 13.72 1.18
CA ASP A 34 2.01 14.15 -0.08
C ASP A 34 3.55 14.03 -0.09
N ARG A 35 4.16 13.98 1.10
CA ARG A 35 5.61 13.78 1.25
C ARG A 35 6.04 12.35 0.99
N ILE A 36 5.15 11.38 1.07
CA ILE A 36 5.49 9.96 0.93
C ILE A 36 5.05 9.49 -0.47
N ARG A 37 6.00 9.09 -1.31
CA ARG A 37 5.71 8.58 -2.66
C ARG A 37 6.23 7.16 -2.84
N PRO A 38 5.48 6.26 -3.51
CA PRO A 38 5.97 4.93 -3.83
C PRO A 38 7.09 5.02 -4.86
N VAL A 39 8.12 4.20 -4.68
CA VAL A 39 9.17 4.03 -5.69
C VAL A 39 8.58 3.29 -6.89
N GLY A 40 8.90 3.74 -8.11
CA GLY A 40 8.42 3.15 -9.37
C GLY A 40 7.55 4.06 -10.24
N GLY A 41 7.18 5.25 -9.73
CA GLY A 41 6.57 6.32 -10.53
C GLY A 41 5.26 5.93 -11.23
N THR A 42 4.99 6.57 -12.37
CA THR A 42 3.75 6.41 -13.14
C THR A 42 3.58 5.02 -13.75
N THR A 43 4.67 4.34 -14.13
CA THR A 43 4.62 3.00 -14.72
C THR A 43 4.05 1.97 -13.74
N LEU A 44 4.53 1.98 -12.49
CA LEU A 44 3.97 1.12 -11.45
C LEU A 44 2.50 1.49 -11.17
N ALA A 45 2.21 2.79 -11.08
CA ALA A 45 0.86 3.27 -10.81
C ALA A 45 -0.18 2.80 -11.85
N HIS A 46 0.17 2.83 -13.14
CA HIS A 46 -0.75 2.46 -14.21
C HIS A 46 -0.96 0.93 -14.34
N ALA A 47 0.05 0.14 -13.99
CA ALA A 47 0.00 -1.30 -14.14
C ALA A 47 -0.64 -2.03 -12.94
N THR A 48 -0.82 -1.34 -11.80
CA THR A 48 -1.48 -1.90 -10.61
C THR A 48 -2.96 -1.52 -10.54
N THR A 49 -3.83 -2.46 -10.15
CA THR A 49 -5.27 -2.20 -10.02
C THR A 49 -5.67 -1.59 -8.68
N HIS A 50 -4.98 -1.97 -7.59
CA HIS A 50 -5.23 -1.45 -6.25
C HIS A 50 -3.91 -0.99 -5.65
N ARG A 51 -3.90 0.19 -5.03
CA ARG A 51 -2.73 0.76 -4.36
C ARG A 51 -3.10 1.16 -2.95
N PHE A 52 -2.31 0.66 -2.01
CA PHE A 52 -2.50 0.90 -0.58
C PHE A 52 -1.22 1.49 0.01
N LEU A 53 -1.40 2.42 0.96
CA LEU A 53 -0.32 2.95 1.78
C LEU A 53 -0.43 2.31 3.17
N LEU A 54 0.65 1.67 3.59
CA LEU A 54 0.77 1.09 4.92
C LEU A 54 1.53 2.07 5.82
N THR A 55 0.92 2.44 6.94
CA THR A 55 1.57 3.24 7.98
C THR A 55 1.58 2.43 9.27
N THR A 56 2.76 2.10 9.79
CA THR A 56 2.92 1.30 11.01
C THR A 56 3.72 2.10 12.02
N ARG A 57 3.29 2.04 13.28
CA ARG A 57 3.97 2.65 14.42
C ARG A 57 4.06 1.63 15.54
N SER A 58 5.17 1.66 16.28
CA SER A 58 5.25 0.90 17.53
C SER A 58 4.55 1.70 18.62
N GLU A 59 3.54 1.10 19.25
CA GLU A 59 2.81 1.68 20.37
C GLU A 59 2.76 0.65 21.51
N LYS A 60 3.35 0.99 22.65
CA LYS A 60 3.38 0.12 23.86
C LYS A 60 3.89 -1.30 23.60
N GLY A 61 4.86 -1.45 22.69
CA GLY A 61 5.45 -2.75 22.35
C GLY A 61 4.70 -3.55 21.30
N LEU A 62 3.54 -3.07 20.81
CA LEU A 62 2.80 -3.65 19.70
C LEU A 62 2.99 -2.82 18.44
N LEU A 63 3.13 -3.49 17.30
CA LEU A 63 3.16 -2.84 15.99
C LEU A 63 1.72 -2.60 15.54
N LYS A 64 1.25 -1.36 15.70
CA LYS A 64 -0.08 -0.94 15.25
C LYS A 64 0.03 -0.14 13.97
N GLY A 65 -0.90 -0.32 13.05
CA GLY A 65 -0.87 0.39 11.79
C GLY A 65 -2.22 0.62 11.18
N CYS A 66 -2.20 1.34 10.07
CA CYS A 66 -3.35 1.63 9.25
C CYS A 66 -2.97 1.41 7.78
N ILE A 67 -3.86 0.74 7.05
CA ILE A 67 -3.80 0.62 5.60
C ILE A 67 -4.79 1.62 5.01
N THR A 68 -4.32 2.49 4.12
CA THR A 68 -5.14 3.52 3.46
C THR A 68 -5.21 3.27 1.96
N VAL A 69 -6.41 3.36 1.38
CA VAL A 69 -6.63 3.28 -0.07
C VAL A 69 -6.09 4.54 -0.72
N VAL A 70 -5.05 4.37 -1.54
CA VAL A 70 -4.50 5.45 -2.37
C VAL A 70 -5.27 5.50 -3.69
N ASP A 71 -5.52 4.33 -4.28
CA ASP A 71 -6.16 4.22 -5.58
C ASP A 71 -6.81 2.84 -5.75
N SER A 72 -8.03 2.82 -6.25
CA SER A 72 -8.79 1.62 -6.56
C SER A 72 -9.96 1.99 -7.47
N PRO A 73 -10.33 1.12 -8.43
CA PRO A 73 -11.52 1.32 -9.25
C PRO A 73 -12.83 1.16 -8.47
N THR A 74 -12.81 0.49 -7.31
CA THR A 74 -14.02 0.12 -6.56
C THR A 74 -14.05 0.65 -5.13
N LEU A 75 -12.89 0.88 -4.51
CA LEU A 75 -12.81 1.36 -3.13
C LEU A 75 -12.72 2.89 -3.07
N PRO A 76 -13.37 3.54 -2.10
CA PRO A 76 -13.25 4.99 -1.92
C PRO A 76 -11.81 5.40 -1.60
N HIS A 77 -11.33 6.47 -2.24
CA HIS A 77 -10.04 7.07 -1.92
C HIS A 77 -10.02 7.53 -0.46
N GLY A 78 -8.94 7.22 0.26
CA GLY A 78 -8.78 7.57 1.68
C GLY A 78 -9.52 6.65 2.66
N ALA A 79 -10.31 5.67 2.17
CA ALA A 79 -10.84 4.62 3.05
C ALA A 79 -9.68 3.91 3.74
N SER A 80 -9.88 3.52 5.00
CA SER A 80 -8.80 2.99 5.83
C SER A 80 -9.26 1.90 6.77
N ALA A 81 -8.34 0.99 7.10
CA ALA A 81 -8.53 -0.06 8.08
C ALA A 81 -7.32 -0.10 9.01
N SER A 82 -7.57 -0.24 10.31
CA SER A 82 -6.53 -0.42 11.32
C SER A 82 -6.15 -1.88 11.45
N TYR A 83 -4.89 -2.14 11.82
CA TYR A 83 -4.41 -3.49 12.10
C TYR A 83 -3.38 -3.47 13.22
N VAL A 84 -3.21 -4.61 13.88
CA VAL A 84 -2.12 -4.87 14.82
C VAL A 84 -1.33 -6.08 14.32
N ILE A 85 -0.02 -6.04 14.48
CA ILE A 85 0.85 -7.20 14.22
C ILE A 85 1.20 -7.81 15.58
N SER A 86 0.69 -9.02 15.80
CA SER A 86 0.98 -9.88 16.95
C SER A 86 1.96 -10.99 16.55
N ASP A 87 2.30 -11.87 17.50
CA ASP A 87 3.08 -13.08 17.21
C ASP A 87 2.36 -14.04 16.24
N GLY A 88 1.03 -13.93 16.13
CA GLY A 88 0.20 -14.70 15.20
C GLY A 88 0.09 -14.10 13.79
N GLY A 89 0.64 -12.89 13.57
CA GLY A 89 0.54 -12.17 12.30
C GLY A 89 -0.35 -10.94 12.40
N VAL A 90 -1.11 -10.66 11.33
CA VAL A 90 -2.00 -9.49 11.25
C VAL A 90 -3.34 -9.80 11.93
N GLU A 91 -3.71 -8.99 12.90
CA GLU A 91 -4.97 -9.04 13.65
C GLU A 91 -5.74 -7.73 13.52
N ASP A 92 -7.04 -7.78 13.78
CA ASP A 92 -7.90 -6.59 13.86
C ASP A 92 -7.56 -5.76 15.11
N ALA A 93 -7.62 -4.44 14.99
CA ALA A 93 -7.06 -3.49 15.96
C ALA A 93 -8.06 -2.84 16.90
#